data_AF-A0A939XB53-F1
#
_entry.id   AF-A0A939XB53-F1
#
_cell.length_a   1.000
_cell.length_b   1.000
_cell.length_c   1.000
_cell.angle_alpha   90.00
_cell.angle_beta   90.00
_cell.angle_gamma   90.00
#
_symmetry.space_group_name_H-M   'P 1'
#
loop_
_entity.id
_entity.type
_entity.pdbx_description
1 polymer ?
#
loop_
_entity_poly.entity_id
_entity_poly.type
_entity_poly.pdbx_seq_one_letter_code
_entity_poly.pdbx_strand_id
1 'polypeptide(L)'
;MLKNLIIRPERPEDYKKTELMTMRSFWNKYFPGCVEHNMLRVIRASADYLPEISRIAEVDGKIAGAVYYTKAWITDAPDTDGKADTRKKEVAMLGPLAVEPTLEGNDIGGALLRETIQLAKNAGIAGIILAGEPDYYPKFGFKRCADFGITDSEGNSYDAYMCFPLNDDFASFKGHFVESADFAKISDQAALEKISREFPSYRKVKVQEGFMQIFKEHLGVVESVKDDVYMVRYWELLIPCRLGDSITEKPAAGSDVQFDWNHKKASDSKITKVIKNLLSERIS
;
A
#
# COMPACT_ATOMS: atom_id res chain seq x y z
N MET A 1 -10.47 18.73 -1.92
CA MET A 1 -10.36 17.99 -0.65
C MET A 1 -11.75 17.68 -0.16
N LEU A 2 -11.97 16.47 0.36
CA LEU A 2 -13.19 16.11 1.06
C LEU A 2 -13.46 17.15 2.16
N LYS A 3 -14.71 17.60 2.29
CA LYS A 3 -15.11 18.38 3.46
C LYS A 3 -14.92 17.47 4.68
N ASN A 4 -14.35 17.99 5.77
CA ASN A 4 -14.11 17.27 7.03
C ASN A 4 -12.99 16.22 7.04
N LEU A 5 -11.99 16.29 6.14
CA LEU A 5 -10.78 15.48 6.31
C LEU A 5 -9.99 15.97 7.54
N ILE A 6 -9.80 15.09 8.52
CA ILE A 6 -9.00 15.34 9.72
C ILE A 6 -7.79 14.41 9.71
N ILE A 7 -6.59 14.96 9.84
CA ILE A 7 -5.37 14.17 10.03
C ILE A 7 -4.94 14.30 11.49
N ARG A 8 -4.72 13.17 12.16
CA ARG A 8 -4.36 13.12 13.58
C ARG A 8 -3.52 11.90 13.92
N PRO A 9 -2.83 11.89 15.08
CA PRO A 9 -2.25 10.67 15.62
C PRO A 9 -3.30 9.57 15.83
N GLU A 10 -2.88 8.33 15.67
CA GLU A 10 -3.69 7.16 16.02
C GLU A 10 -3.85 7.06 17.54
N ARG A 11 -5.01 6.58 18.00
CA ARG A 11 -5.25 6.22 19.39
C ARG A 11 -5.64 4.74 19.51
N PRO A 12 -5.52 4.11 20.70
CA PRO A 12 -5.88 2.70 20.89
C PRO A 12 -7.30 2.34 20.44
N GLU A 13 -8.27 3.24 20.59
CA GLU A 13 -9.65 3.05 20.12
C GLU A 13 -9.79 2.96 18.59
N ASP A 14 -8.79 3.42 17.84
CA ASP A 14 -8.76 3.37 16.37
C ASP A 14 -8.19 2.06 15.83
N TYR A 15 -7.45 1.29 16.64
CA TYR A 15 -6.62 0.16 16.16
C TYR A 15 -7.42 -0.85 15.33
N LYS A 16 -8.63 -1.19 15.76
CA LYS A 16 -9.51 -2.09 15.00
C LYS A 16 -9.95 -1.52 13.67
N LYS A 17 -10.25 -0.23 13.64
CA LYS A 17 -10.75 0.47 12.45
C LYS A 17 -9.64 0.63 11.42
N THR A 18 -8.42 0.96 11.86
CA THR A 18 -7.25 1.05 10.99
C THR A 18 -6.79 -0.32 10.50
N GLU A 19 -6.81 -1.36 11.34
CA GLU A 19 -6.56 -2.74 10.91
C GLU A 19 -7.55 -3.17 9.80
N LEU A 20 -8.85 -2.93 9.99
CA LEU A 20 -9.87 -3.25 8.99
C LEU A 20 -9.70 -2.44 7.70
N MET A 21 -9.50 -1.13 7.79
CA MET A 21 -9.30 -0.27 6.63
C MET A 21 -8.04 -0.66 5.84
N THR A 22 -6.93 -0.93 6.54
CA THR A 22 -5.71 -1.43 5.90
C THR A 22 -5.93 -2.80 5.26
N MET A 23 -6.66 -3.71 5.92
CA MET A 23 -7.04 -4.99 5.30
C MET A 23 -7.79 -4.76 3.99
N ARG A 24 -8.77 -3.84 3.96
CA ARG A 24 -9.54 -3.51 2.75
C ARG A 24 -8.66 -2.91 1.66
N SER A 25 -7.76 -1.98 2.00
CA SER A 25 -6.87 -1.29 1.05
C SER A 25 -5.92 -2.24 0.30
N PHE A 26 -5.50 -3.33 0.94
CA PHE A 26 -4.54 -4.28 0.38
C PHE A 26 -5.14 -5.62 -0.05
N TRP A 27 -6.44 -5.87 0.20
CA TRP A 27 -7.07 -7.15 -0.10
C TRP A 27 -6.99 -7.50 -1.59
N ASN A 28 -6.44 -8.67 -1.91
CA ASN A 28 -6.21 -9.13 -3.29
C ASN A 28 -5.36 -8.16 -4.15
N LYS A 29 -4.54 -7.29 -3.54
CA LYS A 29 -3.70 -6.34 -4.30
C LYS A 29 -2.43 -7.00 -4.83
N TYR A 30 -1.77 -7.80 -4.00
CA TYR A 30 -0.51 -8.48 -4.34
C TYR A 30 -0.70 -9.99 -4.51
N PHE A 31 -1.48 -10.61 -3.63
CA PHE A 31 -1.78 -12.04 -3.60
C PHE A 31 -3.19 -12.25 -3.00
N PRO A 32 -3.75 -13.47 -3.06
CA PRO A 32 -5.09 -13.72 -2.52
C PRO A 32 -5.18 -13.44 -0.99
N GLY A 33 -5.97 -12.44 -0.60
CA GLY A 33 -5.96 -11.90 0.77
C GLY A 33 -4.97 -10.74 0.95
N CYS A 34 -4.44 -10.57 2.16
CA CYS A 34 -3.40 -9.57 2.48
C CYS A 34 -2.77 -9.90 3.86
N VAL A 35 -1.66 -9.24 4.21
CA VAL A 35 -0.97 -9.35 5.52
C VAL A 35 -0.87 -8.00 6.25
N GLU A 36 -1.19 -6.91 5.58
CA GLU A 36 -0.87 -5.54 5.98
C GLU A 36 -1.64 -5.10 7.24
N HIS A 37 -2.76 -5.74 7.53
CA HIS A 37 -3.48 -5.55 8.80
C HIS A 37 -2.78 -6.19 9.99
N ASN A 38 -2.08 -7.34 9.81
CA ASN A 38 -1.19 -7.90 10.83
C ASN A 38 0.06 -7.01 11.00
N MET A 39 0.58 -6.46 9.91
CA MET A 39 1.71 -5.53 9.93
C MET A 39 1.47 -4.35 10.88
N LEU A 40 0.24 -3.81 10.96
CA LEU A 40 -0.04 -2.74 11.92
C LEU A 40 0.18 -3.14 13.39
N ARG A 41 -0.12 -4.39 13.77
CA ARG A 41 0.17 -4.87 15.13
C ARG A 41 1.66 -5.04 15.37
N VAL A 42 2.37 -5.57 14.38
CA VAL A 42 3.82 -5.71 14.43
C VAL A 42 4.48 -4.35 14.60
N ILE A 43 4.08 -3.36 13.79
CA ILE A 43 4.56 -1.99 13.88
C ILE A 43 4.29 -1.41 15.26
N ARG A 44 3.03 -1.41 15.74
CA ARG A 44 2.68 -0.81 17.05
C ARG A 44 3.40 -1.44 18.23
N ALA A 45 3.76 -2.72 18.13
CA ALA A 45 4.49 -3.45 19.17
C ALA A 45 6.01 -3.30 19.06
N SER A 46 6.51 -2.74 17.96
CA SER A 46 7.93 -2.59 17.69
C SER A 46 8.54 -1.45 18.51
N ALA A 47 9.75 -1.66 19.00
CA ALA A 47 10.56 -0.59 19.58
C ALA A 47 11.02 0.43 18.52
N ASP A 48 10.96 0.06 17.24
CA ASP A 48 11.31 0.92 16.12
C ASP A 48 10.14 1.78 15.62
N TYR A 49 8.93 1.64 16.20
CA TYR A 49 7.78 2.43 15.79
C TYR A 49 8.02 3.93 16.02
N LEU A 50 7.67 4.75 15.02
CA LEU A 50 7.72 6.22 15.08
C LEU A 50 6.29 6.80 15.15
N PRO A 51 5.59 6.71 16.30
CA PRO A 51 4.22 7.18 16.46
C PRO A 51 4.08 8.71 16.28
N GLU A 52 5.13 9.47 16.55
CA GLU A 52 5.14 10.93 16.48
C GLU A 52 4.98 11.46 15.05
N ILE A 53 5.39 10.69 14.04
CA ILE A 53 5.23 11.01 12.61
C ILE A 53 4.20 10.14 11.89
N SER A 54 3.71 9.06 12.52
CA SER A 54 2.63 8.23 11.97
C SER A 54 1.27 8.90 12.12
N ARG A 55 0.39 8.79 11.10
CA ARG A 55 -0.89 9.52 11.08
C ARG A 55 -2.02 8.68 10.51
N ILE A 56 -3.22 8.95 11.01
CA ILE A 56 -4.47 8.48 10.42
C ILE A 56 -5.23 9.65 9.81
N ALA A 57 -6.00 9.34 8.78
CA ALA A 57 -6.95 10.23 8.16
C ALA A 57 -8.37 9.79 8.52
N GLU A 58 -9.18 10.73 8.95
CA GLU A 58 -10.58 10.54 9.30
C GLU A 58 -11.45 11.42 8.38
N VAL A 59 -12.54 10.84 7.87
CA VAL A 59 -13.56 11.54 7.09
C VAL A 59 -14.91 11.21 7.70
N ASP A 60 -15.66 12.23 8.11
CA ASP A 60 -16.99 12.10 8.72
C ASP A 60 -17.05 11.07 9.87
N GLY A 61 -16.04 11.10 10.76
CA GLY A 61 -15.98 10.19 11.92
C GLY A 61 -15.46 8.78 11.62
N LYS A 62 -15.08 8.49 10.36
CA LYS A 62 -14.61 7.17 9.92
C LYS A 62 -13.16 7.22 9.49
N ILE A 63 -12.39 6.19 9.85
CA ILE A 63 -11.02 6.03 9.38
C ILE A 63 -11.04 5.82 7.86
N ALA A 64 -10.37 6.72 7.14
CA ALA A 64 -10.33 6.80 5.69
C ALA A 64 -8.92 6.56 5.13
N GLY A 65 -7.89 6.58 5.96
CA GLY A 65 -6.53 6.26 5.58
C GLY A 65 -5.59 6.23 6.77
N ALA A 66 -4.39 5.68 6.58
CA ALA A 66 -3.34 5.65 7.58
C ALA A 66 -1.96 5.56 6.91
N VAL A 67 -0.95 6.15 7.55
CA VAL A 67 0.45 6.00 7.20
C VAL A 67 1.25 5.75 8.47
N TYR A 68 2.09 4.73 8.42
CA TYR A 68 2.95 4.33 9.54
C TYR A 68 4.41 4.41 9.17
N TYR A 69 5.23 4.65 10.19
CA TYR A 69 6.67 4.73 10.06
C TYR A 69 7.36 3.90 11.13
N THR A 70 8.45 3.24 10.74
CA THR A 70 9.41 2.64 11.67
C THR A 70 10.79 3.22 11.42
N LYS A 71 11.69 3.08 12.38
CA LYS A 71 13.12 3.22 12.13
C LYS A 71 13.56 2.16 11.15
N ALA A 72 14.53 2.53 10.35
CA ALA A 72 15.30 1.66 9.49
C ALA A 72 16.72 2.21 9.39
N TRP A 73 17.60 1.45 8.75
CA TRP A 73 19.01 1.79 8.68
C TRP A 73 19.54 1.66 7.27
N ILE A 74 20.51 2.51 6.94
CA ILE A 74 21.43 2.27 5.84
C ILE A 74 22.76 1.87 6.45
N THR A 75 23.22 0.69 6.08
CA THR A 75 24.52 0.15 6.49
C THR A 75 25.46 0.16 5.30
N ASP A 76 26.75 0.40 5.53
CA ASP A 76 27.71 0.33 4.44
C ASP A 76 27.70 -1.08 3.81
N ALA A 77 27.91 -1.14 2.49
CA ALA A 77 28.11 -2.41 1.82
C ALA A 77 29.38 -3.09 2.37
N PRO A 78 29.42 -4.42 2.52
CA PRO A 78 30.65 -5.13 2.86
C PRO A 78 31.75 -4.69 1.89
N ASP A 79 32.93 -4.33 2.40
CA ASP A 79 34.08 -4.09 1.53
C ASP A 79 34.52 -5.40 0.83
N THR A 80 35.46 -5.30 -0.12
CA THR A 80 36.00 -6.46 -0.85
C THR A 80 36.69 -7.50 0.05
N ASP A 81 37.02 -7.12 1.29
CA ASP A 81 37.63 -7.98 2.31
C ASP A 81 36.59 -8.50 3.33
N GLY A 82 35.30 -8.27 3.08
CA GLY A 82 34.18 -8.75 3.89
C GLY A 82 33.96 -7.98 5.20
N LYS A 83 34.61 -6.84 5.41
CA LYS A 83 34.39 -6.00 6.60
C LYS A 83 33.30 -4.97 6.31
N ALA A 84 32.16 -5.13 6.96
CA ALA A 84 31.15 -4.09 7.02
C ALA A 84 31.63 -2.98 7.97
N ASP A 85 31.67 -1.73 7.49
CA ASP A 85 31.71 -0.59 8.40
C ASP A 85 30.40 -0.60 9.23
N THR A 86 30.55 -0.55 10.54
CA THR A 86 29.46 -0.79 11.52
C THR A 86 28.57 0.43 11.72
N ARG A 87 28.82 1.52 10.99
CA ARG A 87 28.07 2.77 11.11
C ARG A 87 26.68 2.63 10.48
N LYS A 88 25.68 2.43 11.35
CA LYS A 88 24.27 2.47 10.98
C LYS A 88 23.80 3.92 10.86
N LYS A 89 23.33 4.30 9.68
CA LYS A 89 22.68 5.60 9.44
C LYS A 89 21.17 5.42 9.59
N GLU A 90 20.59 5.99 10.65
CA GLU A 90 19.15 5.88 10.91
C GLU A 90 18.34 6.72 9.89
N VAL A 91 17.29 6.11 9.35
CA VAL A 91 16.28 6.71 8.46
C VAL A 91 14.89 6.26 8.90
N ALA A 92 13.84 6.86 8.36
CA ALA A 92 12.48 6.36 8.56
C ALA A 92 12.06 5.48 7.37
N MET A 93 11.50 4.31 7.65
CA MET A 93 10.78 3.53 6.66
C MET A 93 9.31 3.92 6.67
N LEU A 94 8.74 4.25 5.51
CA LEU A 94 7.31 4.51 5.34
C LEU A 94 6.61 3.24 4.87
N GLY A 95 5.67 2.73 5.67
CA GLY A 95 4.89 1.58 5.28
C GLY A 95 4.08 0.99 6.45
N PRO A 96 2.79 0.65 6.24
CA PRO A 96 2.02 0.88 5.02
C PRO A 96 1.53 2.34 4.91
N LEU A 97 1.30 2.78 3.67
CA LEU A 97 0.32 3.84 3.35
C LEU A 97 -0.94 3.15 2.85
N ALA A 98 -2.03 3.27 3.59
CA ALA A 98 -3.33 2.67 3.30
C ALA A 98 -4.40 3.75 3.14
N VAL A 99 -5.30 3.57 2.17
CA VAL A 99 -6.48 4.42 1.97
C VAL A 99 -7.69 3.52 1.82
N GLU A 100 -8.82 3.92 2.40
CA GLU A 100 -10.08 3.21 2.23
C GLU A 100 -10.42 3.13 0.74
N PRO A 101 -10.54 1.91 0.16
CA PRO A 101 -10.69 1.73 -1.28
C PRO A 101 -11.84 2.53 -1.90
N THR A 102 -12.96 2.68 -1.19
CA THR A 102 -14.13 3.43 -1.70
C THR A 102 -13.98 4.95 -1.63
N LEU A 103 -12.90 5.45 -1.04
CA LEU A 103 -12.54 6.86 -0.94
C LEU A 103 -11.27 7.21 -1.73
N GLU A 104 -10.75 6.29 -2.54
CA GLU A 104 -9.65 6.57 -3.46
C GLU A 104 -9.99 7.72 -4.44
N GLY A 105 -8.94 8.35 -4.99
CA GLY A 105 -9.10 9.54 -5.85
C GLY A 105 -9.39 10.85 -5.12
N ASN A 106 -9.56 10.84 -3.79
CA ASN A 106 -9.85 12.03 -2.98
C ASN A 106 -8.63 12.68 -2.31
N ASP A 107 -7.40 12.33 -2.73
CA ASP A 107 -6.13 12.88 -2.22
C ASP A 107 -5.86 12.63 -0.72
N ILE A 108 -6.49 11.60 -0.12
CA ILE A 108 -6.27 11.21 1.28
C ILE A 108 -4.81 10.78 1.50
N GLY A 109 -4.31 9.86 0.67
CA GLY A 109 -2.93 9.39 0.76
C GLY A 109 -1.91 10.51 0.56
N GLY A 110 -2.19 11.44 -0.36
CA GLY A 110 -1.34 12.61 -0.57
C GLY A 110 -1.35 13.58 0.61
N ALA A 111 -2.51 13.79 1.24
CA ALA A 111 -2.61 14.62 2.44
C ALA A 111 -1.83 14.01 3.62
N LEU A 112 -1.91 12.70 3.82
CA LEU A 112 -1.10 11.97 4.80
C LEU A 112 0.40 12.12 4.53
N LEU A 113 0.84 11.96 3.28
CA LEU A 113 2.25 12.12 2.92
C LEU A 113 2.76 13.53 3.20
N ARG A 114 2.03 14.56 2.76
CA ARG A 114 2.45 15.96 2.98
C ARG A 114 2.59 16.31 4.46
N GLU A 115 1.64 15.89 5.30
CA GLU A 115 1.69 16.08 6.75
C GLU A 115 2.91 15.35 7.35
N THR A 116 3.07 14.07 7.03
CA THR A 116 4.07 13.22 7.69
C THR A 116 5.51 13.47 7.23
N ILE A 117 5.71 13.92 5.99
CA ILE A 117 7.01 14.44 5.51
C ILE A 117 7.41 15.68 6.33
N GLN A 118 6.48 16.60 6.58
CA GLN A 118 6.78 17.79 7.38
C GLN A 118 7.10 17.44 8.83
N LEU A 119 6.38 16.47 9.41
CA LEU A 119 6.65 15.97 10.76
C LEU A 119 8.02 15.29 10.85
N ALA A 120 8.37 14.44 9.89
CA ALA A 120 9.67 13.79 9.82
C ALA A 120 10.82 14.81 9.70
N LYS A 121 10.63 15.86 8.89
CA LYS A 121 11.58 16.97 8.80
C LYS A 121 11.76 17.67 10.16
N ASN A 122 10.66 17.98 10.84
CA ASN A 122 10.69 18.65 12.15
C ASN A 122 11.32 17.77 13.24
N ALA A 123 11.20 16.45 13.11
CA ALA A 123 11.84 15.47 14.01
C ALA A 123 13.35 15.29 13.75
N GLY A 124 13.92 15.94 12.73
CA GLY A 124 15.34 15.84 12.39
C GLY A 124 15.73 14.52 11.70
N ILE A 125 14.76 13.79 11.15
CA ILE A 125 15.02 12.55 10.40
C ILE A 125 15.76 12.89 9.10
N ALA A 126 16.81 12.14 8.76
CA ALA A 126 17.64 12.43 7.60
C ALA A 126 16.94 12.13 6.26
N GLY A 127 16.16 11.06 6.21
CA GLY A 127 15.34 10.74 5.03
C GLY A 127 14.31 9.66 5.31
N ILE A 128 13.37 9.55 4.38
CA ILE A 128 12.32 8.52 4.36
C ILE A 128 12.63 7.53 3.24
N ILE A 129 12.47 6.24 3.46
CA ILE A 129 12.61 5.18 2.45
C ILE A 129 11.35 4.32 2.41
N LEU A 130 10.98 3.82 1.23
CA LEU A 130 9.89 2.86 1.06
C LEU A 130 10.09 1.96 -0.15
N ALA A 131 9.38 0.84 -0.15
CA ALA A 131 9.09 0.04 -1.34
C ALA A 131 7.64 0.32 -1.78
N GLY A 132 7.43 0.84 -2.99
CA GLY A 132 6.11 1.26 -3.43
C GLY A 132 6.01 1.56 -4.92
N GLU A 133 4.90 2.14 -5.35
CA GLU A 133 4.59 2.31 -6.77
C GLU A 133 5.44 3.43 -7.43
N PRO A 134 6.28 3.11 -8.43
CA PRO A 134 7.23 4.06 -9.04
C PRO A 134 6.57 5.30 -9.64
N ASP A 135 5.30 5.23 -10.04
CA ASP A 135 4.57 6.35 -10.64
C ASP A 135 3.82 7.23 -9.60
N TYR A 136 3.68 6.77 -8.36
CA TYR A 136 2.90 7.46 -7.34
C TYR A 136 3.76 8.41 -6.50
N TYR A 137 4.83 7.89 -5.90
CA TYR A 137 5.62 8.64 -4.92
C TYR A 137 6.47 9.78 -5.50
N PRO A 138 6.97 9.75 -6.76
CA PRO A 138 7.67 10.90 -7.33
C PRO A 138 6.83 12.17 -7.41
N LYS A 139 5.49 12.07 -7.45
CA LYS A 139 4.56 13.22 -7.38
C LYS A 139 4.71 14.03 -6.09
N PHE A 140 5.27 13.42 -5.04
CA PHE A 140 5.52 14.05 -3.75
C PHE A 140 6.99 14.42 -3.53
N GLY A 141 7.87 14.14 -4.50
CA GLY A 141 9.30 14.45 -4.44
C GLY A 141 10.21 13.28 -4.04
N PHE A 142 9.68 12.06 -3.91
CA PHE A 142 10.50 10.87 -3.76
C PHE A 142 11.34 10.62 -5.02
N LYS A 143 12.53 10.06 -4.82
CA LYS A 143 13.51 9.71 -5.85
C LYS A 143 13.89 8.24 -5.73
N ARG A 144 14.53 7.66 -6.75
CA ARG A 144 14.95 6.25 -6.68
C ARG A 144 16.11 6.12 -5.69
N CYS A 145 16.08 5.10 -4.84
CA CYS A 145 17.20 4.78 -3.93
C CYS A 145 18.51 4.56 -4.70
N ALA A 146 18.43 4.01 -5.91
CA ALA A 146 19.56 3.80 -6.80
C ALA A 146 20.34 5.10 -7.11
N ASP A 147 19.67 6.26 -7.17
CA ASP A 147 20.30 7.57 -7.42
C ASP A 147 21.25 7.99 -6.28
N PHE A 148 21.13 7.35 -5.11
CA PHE A 148 21.93 7.58 -3.90
C PHE A 148 22.87 6.41 -3.60
N GLY A 149 22.91 5.37 -4.45
CA GLY A 149 23.68 4.15 -4.18
C GLY A 149 23.13 3.36 -2.99
N ILE A 150 21.81 3.42 -2.76
CA ILE A 150 21.11 2.63 -1.74
C ILE A 150 20.44 1.43 -2.41
N THR A 151 20.71 0.24 -1.89
CA THR A 151 20.26 -1.05 -2.42
C THR A 151 19.53 -1.88 -1.36
N ASP A 152 18.94 -3.00 -1.72
CA ASP A 152 18.49 -4.00 -0.74
C ASP A 152 19.69 -4.67 -0.02
N SER A 153 19.43 -5.61 0.88
CA SER A 153 20.46 -6.35 1.61
C SER A 153 21.36 -7.24 0.73
N GLU A 154 20.96 -7.52 -0.51
CA GLU A 154 21.70 -8.34 -1.48
C GLU A 154 22.44 -7.47 -2.52
N GLY A 155 22.30 -6.15 -2.47
CA GLY A 155 22.90 -5.24 -3.44
C GLY A 155 22.05 -4.97 -4.67
N ASN A 156 20.82 -5.46 -4.73
CA ASN A 156 19.91 -5.22 -5.85
C ASN A 156 19.28 -3.82 -5.75
N SER A 157 18.95 -3.26 -6.91
CA SER A 157 18.22 -2.00 -7.04
C SER A 157 16.90 -2.23 -7.76
N TYR A 158 15.83 -1.64 -7.26
CA TYR A 158 14.49 -1.72 -7.83
C TYR A 158 13.89 -0.33 -7.98
N ASP A 159 13.14 -0.08 -9.05
CA ASP A 159 12.44 1.20 -9.28
C ASP A 159 11.42 1.50 -8.17
N ALA A 160 10.90 0.44 -7.56
CA ALA A 160 9.99 0.52 -6.43
C ALA A 160 10.66 1.02 -5.14
N TYR A 161 11.98 0.92 -5.02
CA TYR A 161 12.72 1.41 -3.86
C TYR A 161 12.98 2.90 -4.02
N MET A 162 12.32 3.68 -3.19
CA MET A 162 12.31 5.14 -3.29
C MET A 162 12.67 5.78 -1.96
N CYS A 163 13.30 6.94 -2.03
CA CYS A 163 13.72 7.73 -0.89
C CYS A 163 13.31 9.21 -1.01
N PHE A 164 13.14 9.86 0.13
CA PHE A 164 12.91 11.29 0.25
C PHE A 164 13.98 11.88 1.17
N PRO A 165 15.01 12.56 0.63
CA PRO A 165 16.00 13.27 1.44
C PRO A 165 15.33 14.43 2.20
N LEU A 166 15.50 14.50 3.52
CA LEU A 166 14.90 15.53 4.37
C LEU A 166 15.92 16.59 4.83
N ASN A 167 17.21 16.25 4.82
CA ASN A 167 18.32 17.15 5.13
C ASN A 167 19.57 16.82 4.29
N ASP A 168 20.63 17.63 4.45
CA ASP A 168 21.86 17.51 3.67
C ASP A 168 22.68 16.24 4.01
N ASP A 169 22.52 15.70 5.22
CA ASP A 169 23.26 14.50 5.65
C ASP A 169 22.92 13.29 4.78
N PHE A 170 21.67 13.18 4.33
CA PHE A 170 21.18 12.06 3.53
C PHE A 170 21.94 11.88 2.21
N ALA A 171 22.50 12.95 1.64
CA ALA A 171 23.31 12.86 0.41
C ALA A 171 24.58 11.99 0.58
N SER A 172 25.04 11.81 1.83
CA SER A 172 26.19 10.95 2.16
C SER A 172 25.80 9.49 2.46
N PHE A 173 24.51 9.17 2.43
CA PHE A 173 23.99 7.86 2.78
C PHE A 173 24.05 6.96 1.53
N LYS A 174 24.73 5.83 1.65
CA LYS A 174 24.92 4.82 0.59
C LYS A 174 25.10 3.46 1.25
N GLY A 175 24.75 2.38 0.55
CA GLY A 175 24.86 1.00 1.03
C GLY A 175 23.51 0.28 1.10
N HIS A 176 23.41 -0.69 2.00
CA HIS A 176 22.24 -1.57 2.11
C HIS A 176 21.17 -0.96 3.01
N PHE A 177 19.94 -0.91 2.51
CA PHE A 177 18.76 -0.61 3.29
C PHE A 177 18.36 -1.83 4.14
N VAL A 178 18.17 -1.60 5.43
CA VAL A 178 17.83 -2.62 6.42
C VAL A 178 16.61 -2.14 7.20
N GLU A 179 15.52 -2.90 7.09
CA GLU A 179 14.26 -2.66 7.78
C GLU A 179 14.33 -3.06 9.27
N SER A 180 13.29 -2.74 10.03
CA SER A 180 13.14 -3.28 11.40
C SER A 180 13.11 -4.81 11.36
N ALA A 181 13.89 -5.45 12.24
CA ALA A 181 13.89 -6.90 12.37
C ALA A 181 12.52 -7.47 12.76
N ASP A 182 11.64 -6.64 13.35
CA ASP A 182 10.28 -7.04 13.69
C ASP A 182 9.43 -7.36 12.46
N PHE A 183 9.79 -6.88 11.26
CA PHE A 183 9.05 -7.16 10.03
C PHE A 183 9.06 -8.64 9.67
N ALA A 184 10.05 -9.42 10.15
CA ALA A 184 10.04 -10.88 10.05
C ALA A 184 8.80 -11.53 10.72
N LYS A 185 8.11 -10.84 11.64
CA LYS A 185 6.88 -11.30 12.30
C LYS A 185 5.62 -11.10 11.44
N ILE A 186 5.68 -10.28 10.40
CA ILE A 186 4.51 -9.97 9.55
C ILE A 186 4.01 -11.23 8.83
N SER A 187 4.95 -12.09 8.42
CA SER A 187 4.70 -13.34 7.71
C SER A 187 4.43 -14.54 8.62
N ASP A 188 4.31 -14.34 9.95
CA ASP A 188 3.86 -15.40 10.87
C ASP A 188 2.41 -15.80 10.53
N GLN A 189 2.29 -16.97 9.92
CA GLN A 189 1.02 -17.49 9.44
C GLN A 189 0.02 -17.78 10.58
N ALA A 190 0.50 -18.23 11.75
CA ALA A 190 -0.37 -18.50 12.89
C ALA A 190 -0.92 -17.20 13.49
N ALA A 191 -0.07 -16.17 13.58
CA ALA A 191 -0.49 -14.83 13.98
C ALA A 191 -1.51 -14.25 13.00
N LEU A 192 -1.25 -14.36 11.68
CA LEU A 192 -2.13 -13.90 10.61
C LEU A 192 -3.50 -14.60 10.64
N GLU A 193 -3.53 -15.92 10.85
CA GLU A 193 -4.78 -16.68 10.95
C GLU A 193 -5.60 -16.27 12.18
N LYS A 194 -4.94 -16.00 13.31
CA LYS A 194 -5.60 -15.55 14.53
C LYS A 194 -6.24 -14.18 14.33
N ILE A 195 -5.49 -13.20 13.81
CA ILE A 195 -6.02 -11.85 13.57
C ILE A 195 -7.11 -11.84 12.51
N SER A 196 -6.98 -12.64 11.45
CA SER A 196 -7.97 -12.71 10.37
C SER A 196 -9.37 -13.12 10.86
N ARG A 197 -9.46 -13.91 11.95
CA ARG A 197 -10.74 -14.32 12.56
C ARG A 197 -11.46 -13.17 13.28
N GLU A 198 -10.76 -12.08 13.54
CA GLU A 198 -11.30 -10.90 14.22
C GLU A 198 -12.01 -9.94 13.24
N PHE A 199 -11.90 -10.20 11.93
CA PHE A 199 -12.42 -9.35 10.85
C PHE A 199 -13.40 -10.09 9.93
N PRO A 200 -14.23 -9.36 9.15
CA PRO A 200 -15.06 -9.96 8.12
C PRO A 200 -14.22 -10.76 7.11
N SER A 201 -14.75 -11.88 6.66
CA SER A 201 -14.14 -12.66 5.58
C SER A 201 -14.48 -12.03 4.23
N TYR A 202 -13.47 -11.84 3.41
CA TYR A 202 -13.62 -11.35 2.04
C TYR A 202 -13.20 -12.43 1.04
N ARG A 203 -13.82 -12.42 -0.14
CA ARG A 203 -13.51 -13.37 -1.21
C ARG A 203 -12.06 -13.21 -1.65
N LYS A 204 -11.34 -14.33 -1.74
CA LYS A 204 -9.99 -14.38 -2.29
C LYS A 204 -10.06 -14.62 -3.80
N VAL A 205 -9.20 -13.95 -4.55
CA VAL A 205 -9.10 -14.11 -6.00
C VAL A 205 -7.66 -14.43 -6.34
N LYS A 206 -7.46 -15.50 -7.12
CA LYS A 206 -6.16 -15.89 -7.66
C LYS A 206 -6.23 -15.87 -9.18
N VAL A 207 -5.26 -15.23 -9.81
CA VAL A 207 -5.13 -15.15 -11.27
C VAL A 207 -3.97 -16.01 -11.75
N GLN A 208 -3.95 -16.37 -13.04
CA GLN A 208 -2.94 -17.26 -13.63
C GLN A 208 -1.57 -16.58 -13.84
N GLU A 209 -1.57 -15.26 -14.06
CA GLU A 209 -0.36 -14.46 -14.30
C GLU A 209 0.04 -13.70 -13.03
N GLY A 210 1.11 -14.17 -12.37
CA GLY A 210 1.92 -13.37 -11.43
C GLY A 210 1.19 -12.66 -10.29
N PHE A 211 1.88 -11.69 -9.69
CA PHE A 211 1.31 -10.79 -8.68
C PHE A 211 0.27 -9.90 -9.34
N MET A 212 -0.88 -9.70 -8.69
CA MET A 212 -1.96 -8.89 -9.28
C MET A 212 -1.52 -7.42 -9.49
N GLN A 213 -0.61 -6.89 -8.65
CA GLN A 213 0.00 -5.55 -8.73
C GLN A 213 -0.91 -4.48 -9.35
N ILE A 214 -2.15 -4.43 -8.86
CA ILE A 214 -3.17 -3.55 -9.39
C ILE A 214 -3.00 -2.18 -8.73
N PHE A 215 -2.10 -1.36 -9.27
CA PHE A 215 -1.81 -0.05 -8.69
C PHE A 215 -2.70 1.07 -9.24
N LYS A 216 -3.10 0.95 -10.53
CA LYS A 216 -3.96 1.93 -11.22
C LYS A 216 -5.37 1.43 -11.48
N GLU A 217 -5.59 0.12 -11.38
CA GLU A 217 -6.88 -0.51 -11.65
C GLU A 217 -7.45 -1.11 -10.37
N HIS A 218 -8.63 -1.69 -10.47
CA HIS A 218 -9.37 -2.27 -9.37
C HIS A 218 -9.90 -3.64 -9.74
N LEU A 219 -10.03 -4.52 -8.75
CA LEU A 219 -10.67 -5.82 -8.91
C LEU A 219 -12.15 -5.71 -8.50
N GLY A 220 -13.05 -6.01 -9.42
CA GLY A 220 -14.49 -5.97 -9.20
C GLY A 220 -15.20 -7.22 -9.74
N VAL A 221 -16.51 -7.28 -9.50
CA VAL A 221 -17.39 -8.34 -10.02
C VAL A 221 -18.51 -7.70 -10.82
N VAL A 222 -18.74 -8.14 -12.05
CA VAL A 222 -19.90 -7.69 -12.82
C VAL A 222 -21.17 -8.18 -12.15
N GLU A 223 -22.05 -7.27 -11.77
CA GLU A 223 -23.33 -7.59 -11.12
C GLU A 223 -24.47 -7.70 -12.13
N SER A 224 -24.49 -6.80 -13.10
CA SER A 224 -25.49 -6.81 -14.17
C SER A 224 -24.95 -6.14 -15.42
N VAL A 225 -25.57 -6.45 -16.56
CA VAL A 225 -25.24 -5.90 -17.87
C VAL A 225 -26.52 -5.39 -18.52
N LYS A 226 -26.51 -4.14 -18.98
CA LYS A 226 -27.63 -3.53 -19.72
C LYS A 226 -27.09 -2.53 -20.75
N ASP A 227 -27.50 -2.68 -22.00
CA ASP A 227 -27.18 -1.75 -23.11
C ASP A 227 -25.66 -1.42 -23.21
N ASP A 228 -24.82 -2.46 -23.17
CA ASP A 228 -23.34 -2.39 -23.15
C ASP A 228 -22.72 -1.63 -21.96
N VAL A 229 -23.51 -1.40 -20.90
CA VAL A 229 -23.03 -0.91 -19.60
C VAL A 229 -22.97 -2.08 -18.62
N TYR A 230 -21.81 -2.24 -17.99
CA TYR A 230 -21.50 -3.28 -17.02
C TYR A 230 -21.47 -2.65 -15.64
N MET A 231 -22.41 -3.01 -14.78
CA MET A 231 -22.42 -2.53 -13.41
C MET A 231 -21.43 -3.38 -12.60
N VAL A 232 -20.25 -2.84 -12.34
CA VAL A 232 -19.16 -3.53 -11.62
C VAL A 232 -19.27 -3.22 -10.14
N ARG A 233 -19.47 -4.25 -9.33
CA ARG A 233 -19.41 -4.14 -7.87
C ARG A 233 -17.95 -4.06 -7.42
N TYR A 234 -17.63 -2.99 -6.71
CA TYR A 234 -16.34 -2.76 -6.05
C TYR A 234 -16.61 -2.37 -4.61
N TRP A 235 -16.36 -3.31 -3.68
CA TRP A 235 -16.83 -3.19 -2.29
C TRP A 235 -18.33 -2.90 -2.23
N GLU A 236 -18.75 -1.89 -1.48
CA GLU A 236 -20.13 -1.40 -1.42
C GLU A 236 -20.55 -0.56 -2.64
N LEU A 237 -19.63 -0.17 -3.52
CA LEU A 237 -19.92 0.67 -4.68
C LEU A 237 -20.38 -0.18 -5.88
N LEU A 238 -21.26 0.41 -6.67
CA LEU A 238 -21.67 -0.12 -7.97
C LEU A 238 -21.29 0.89 -9.05
N ILE A 239 -20.25 0.57 -9.80
CA ILE A 239 -19.58 1.47 -10.74
C ILE A 239 -19.99 1.10 -12.16
N PRO A 240 -20.58 2.03 -12.93
CA PRO A 240 -20.92 1.77 -14.33
C PRO A 240 -19.66 1.77 -15.19
N CYS A 241 -19.37 0.66 -15.84
CA CYS A 241 -18.22 0.51 -16.73
C CYS A 241 -18.67 0.22 -18.16
N ARG A 242 -17.85 0.62 -19.13
CA ARG A 242 -17.88 0.11 -20.51
C ARG A 242 -16.71 -0.85 -20.71
N LEU A 243 -16.73 -1.62 -21.80
CA LEU A 243 -15.53 -2.37 -22.19
C LEU A 243 -14.45 -1.40 -22.68
N GLY A 244 -13.21 -1.64 -22.26
CA GLY A 244 -12.04 -1.02 -22.85
C GLY A 244 -11.89 -1.42 -24.33
N ASP A 245 -11.27 -0.55 -25.11
CA ASP A 245 -11.22 -0.67 -26.57
C ASP A 245 -10.48 -1.93 -27.06
N SER A 246 -9.61 -2.50 -26.21
CA SER A 246 -8.85 -3.73 -26.46
C SER A 246 -9.55 -5.02 -26.01
N ILE A 247 -10.74 -4.94 -25.39
CA ILE A 247 -11.39 -6.08 -24.76
C ILE A 247 -12.41 -6.73 -25.70
N THR A 248 -12.15 -7.99 -26.05
CA THR A 248 -13.02 -8.80 -26.90
C THR A 248 -13.93 -9.74 -26.12
N GLU A 249 -13.50 -10.17 -24.93
CA GLU A 249 -14.31 -11.00 -24.04
C GLU A 249 -15.41 -10.15 -23.39
N LYS A 250 -16.67 -10.58 -23.54
CA LYS A 250 -17.82 -9.93 -22.89
C LYS A 250 -18.11 -10.61 -21.56
N PRO A 251 -17.82 -9.98 -20.41
CA PRO A 251 -18.12 -10.56 -19.11
C PRO A 251 -19.63 -10.60 -18.88
N ALA A 252 -20.08 -11.58 -18.10
CA ALA A 252 -21.48 -11.71 -17.68
C ALA A 252 -21.62 -11.39 -16.18
N ALA A 253 -22.85 -11.35 -15.68
CA ALA A 253 -23.07 -11.27 -14.23
C ALA A 253 -22.32 -12.42 -13.52
N GLY A 254 -21.54 -12.08 -12.49
CA GLY A 254 -20.66 -13.00 -11.76
C GLY A 254 -19.21 -13.04 -12.25
N SER A 255 -18.87 -12.47 -13.41
CA SER A 255 -17.49 -12.40 -13.89
C SER A 255 -16.63 -11.49 -13.01
N ASP A 256 -15.45 -11.97 -12.62
CA ASP A 256 -14.40 -11.12 -12.04
C ASP A 256 -13.76 -10.27 -13.14
N VAL A 257 -13.48 -9.00 -12.86
CA VAL A 257 -12.91 -8.06 -13.83
C VAL A 257 -11.86 -7.17 -13.17
N GLN A 258 -10.82 -6.82 -13.94
CA GLN A 258 -10.04 -5.62 -13.67
C GLN A 258 -10.68 -4.44 -14.40
N PHE A 259 -10.70 -3.28 -13.76
CA PHE A 259 -11.26 -2.07 -14.33
C PHE A 259 -10.53 -0.81 -13.87
N ASP A 260 -10.50 0.21 -14.72
CA ASP A 260 -10.06 1.56 -14.40
C ASP A 260 -11.24 2.37 -13.83
N TRP A 261 -11.08 2.86 -12.61
CA TRP A 261 -12.10 3.69 -11.96
C TRP A 261 -11.86 5.18 -12.20
N ASN A 262 -12.70 5.80 -13.04
CA ASN A 262 -12.69 7.24 -13.23
C ASN A 262 -13.42 7.96 -12.08
N HIS A 263 -12.67 8.38 -11.06
CA HIS A 263 -13.21 9.09 -9.90
C HIS A 263 -13.88 10.44 -10.20
N LYS A 264 -13.62 11.05 -11.38
CA LYS A 264 -14.23 12.35 -11.76
C LYS A 264 -15.56 12.16 -12.48
N LYS A 265 -15.68 11.11 -13.28
CA LYS A 265 -16.88 10.77 -14.05
C LYS A 265 -16.98 9.25 -14.14
N ALA A 266 -17.66 8.66 -13.16
CA ALA A 266 -17.75 7.20 -13.02
C ALA A 266 -18.30 6.50 -14.27
N SER A 267 -19.16 7.16 -15.07
CA SER A 267 -19.67 6.61 -16.34
C SER A 267 -18.61 6.36 -17.41
N ASP A 268 -17.42 6.92 -17.23
CA ASP A 268 -16.29 6.80 -18.15
C ASP A 268 -15.30 5.71 -17.68
N SER A 269 -15.64 4.95 -16.64
CA SER A 269 -14.89 3.78 -16.20
C SER A 269 -14.88 2.67 -17.25
N LYS A 270 -13.77 1.95 -17.32
CA LYS A 270 -13.53 0.91 -18.33
C LYS A 270 -13.10 -0.40 -17.69
N ILE A 271 -13.73 -1.50 -18.09
CA ILE A 271 -13.19 -2.84 -17.85
C ILE A 271 -11.97 -3.03 -18.74
N THR A 272 -10.85 -3.44 -18.14
CA THR A 272 -9.56 -3.58 -18.80
C THR A 272 -9.09 -5.03 -18.87
N LYS A 273 -9.70 -5.94 -18.11
CA LYS A 273 -9.47 -7.38 -18.23
C LYS A 273 -10.64 -8.15 -17.65
N VAL A 274 -11.03 -9.25 -18.29
CA VAL A 274 -11.87 -10.28 -17.66
C VAL A 274 -10.96 -11.27 -16.95
N ILE A 275 -11.28 -11.58 -15.70
CA ILE A 275 -10.42 -12.36 -14.82
C ILE A 275 -11.04 -13.73 -14.58
N LYS A 276 -10.22 -14.77 -14.78
CA LYS A 276 -10.54 -16.13 -14.36
C LYS A 276 -9.98 -16.38 -12.96
N ASN A 277 -10.85 -16.51 -11.97
CA ASN A 277 -10.44 -16.84 -10.62
C ASN A 277 -10.09 -18.34 -10.50
N LEU A 278 -8.81 -18.63 -10.26
CA LEU A 278 -8.29 -20.00 -10.13
C LEU A 278 -8.67 -20.67 -8.80
N LEU A 279 -9.23 -19.94 -7.83
CA LEU A 279 -9.72 -20.52 -6.57
C LEU A 279 -11.15 -21.06 -6.69
N SER A 280 -11.92 -20.63 -7.69
CA SER A 280 -13.27 -21.15 -7.95
C SER A 280 -13.28 -22.53 -8.63
N GLU A 281 -12.13 -23.04 -9.09
CA GLU A 281 -12.03 -24.35 -9.77
C GLU A 281 -11.85 -25.56 -8.83
N ARG A 282 -12.18 -25.43 -7.53
CA ARG A 282 -12.17 -26.57 -6.60
C ARG A 282 -13.50 -26.77 -5.89
N ILE A 283 -14.58 -26.88 -6.67
CA ILE A 283 -15.76 -27.66 -6.28
C ILE A 283 -16.33 -28.28 -7.57
N SER A 284 -15.84 -29.47 -7.92
CA SER A 284 -16.53 -30.44 -8.77
C SER A 284 -16.37 -31.81 -8.15
#